data_AF-A0A8I1NIJ6-F1
#
_entry.id   AF-A0A8I1NIJ6-F1
#
_cell.length_a   1.000
_cell.length_b   1.000
_cell.length_c   1.000
_cell.angle_alpha   90.00
_cell.angle_beta   90.00
_cell.angle_gamma   90.00
#
_symmetry.space_group_name_H-M   'P 1'
#
loop_
_entity.id
_entity.type
_entity.pdbx_description
1 polymer ?
#
loop_
_entity_poly.entity_id
_entity_poly.type
_entity_poly.pdbx_seq_one_letter_code
_entity_poly.pdbx_strand_id
1 'polypeptide(L)'
;MSRPPEPWRAGELRLAPESIEALARRLAELIGPDQEPAAPRRERLVTAEAVSEWWGVGRRWVYDHADYLGAKRLGAGKRPRLRFDPTEVADRLGPPDPKGGSRAR
;
A
#
# COMPACT_ATOMS: atom_id res chain seq x y z
N MET A 1 8.67 15.87 44.74
CA MET A 1 8.94 16.16 43.32
C MET A 1 9.79 15.04 42.77
N SER A 2 9.18 14.04 42.11
CA SER A 2 9.90 12.89 41.54
C SER A 2 10.47 13.24 40.17
N ARG A 3 11.76 12.96 39.98
CA ARG A 3 12.51 13.13 38.74
C ARG A 3 11.92 12.20 37.65
N PRO A 4 11.62 12.70 36.44
CA PRO A 4 11.16 11.84 35.34
C PRO A 4 12.28 10.87 34.91
N PRO A 5 11.95 9.62 34.52
CA PRO A 5 12.94 8.69 33.98
C PRO A 5 13.52 9.26 32.69
N GLU A 6 14.85 9.27 32.57
CA GLU A 6 15.52 9.88 31.42
C GLU A 6 15.21 9.09 30.14
N PRO A 7 14.87 9.78 29.05
CA PRO A 7 14.65 9.14 27.77
C PRO A 7 15.98 8.55 27.32
N TRP A 8 16.05 7.21 27.31
CA TRP A 8 17.11 6.41 26.69
C TRP A 8 18.53 6.96 26.90
N ARG A 9 19.32 6.37 27.81
CA ARG A 9 20.77 6.46 27.61
C ARG A 9 21.09 5.71 26.33
N ALA A 10 21.22 6.40 25.20
CA ALA A 10 21.86 5.81 24.03
C ALA A 10 23.31 5.59 24.40
N GLY A 11 23.62 4.38 24.85
CA GLY A 11 24.93 3.82 24.56
C GLY A 11 25.06 3.79 23.04
N GLU A 12 26.20 4.23 22.53
CA GLU A 12 26.57 3.95 21.13
C GLU A 12 26.55 2.43 20.94
N LEU A 13 25.56 1.94 20.21
CA LEU A 13 25.50 0.53 19.81
C LEU A 13 26.50 0.34 18.66
N ARG A 14 27.72 -0.10 18.99
CA ARG A 14 28.69 -0.50 17.96
C ARG A 14 28.38 -1.92 17.50
N LEU A 15 27.87 -2.02 16.27
CA LEU A 15 27.69 -3.31 15.61
C LEU A 15 28.99 -3.70 14.92
N ALA A 16 29.41 -4.94 15.12
CA ALA A 16 30.49 -5.53 14.35
C ALA A 16 30.04 -5.72 12.88
N PRO A 17 30.92 -5.60 11.88
CA PRO A 17 30.58 -5.78 10.47
C PRO A 17 29.83 -7.09 10.18
N GLU A 18 30.22 -8.17 10.86
CA GLU A 18 29.62 -9.50 10.73
C GLU A 18 28.18 -9.53 11.22
N SER A 19 27.86 -8.70 12.23
CA SER A 19 26.49 -8.56 12.75
C SER A 19 25.60 -7.81 11.76
N ILE A 20 26.16 -6.83 11.04
CA ILE A 20 25.45 -6.10 9.97
C ILE A 20 25.16 -7.05 8.81
N GLU A 21 26.13 -7.87 8.40
CA GLU A 21 25.95 -8.86 7.33
C GLU A 21 24.93 -9.94 7.71
N ALA A 22 25.01 -10.47 8.93
CA ALA A 22 24.05 -11.45 9.42
C ALA A 22 22.62 -10.89 9.44
N LEU A 23 22.47 -9.63 9.85
CA LEU A 23 21.18 -8.94 9.84
C LEU A 23 20.69 -8.71 8.41
N ALA A 24 21.55 -8.24 7.50
CA ALA A 24 21.18 -8.02 6.10
C ALA A 24 20.72 -9.31 5.43
N ARG A 25 21.42 -10.43 5.68
CA ARG A 25 21.02 -11.75 5.18
C ARG A 25 19.69 -12.19 5.78
N ARG A 26 19.49 -12.02 7.08
CA ARG A 26 18.24 -12.39 7.74
C ARG A 26 17.06 -11.56 7.24
N LEU A 27 17.26 -10.27 7.02
CA LEU A 27 16.27 -9.40 6.41
C LEU A 27 15.96 -9.83 4.98
N ALA A 28 16.97 -10.16 4.18
CA ALA A 28 16.77 -10.66 2.81
C ALA A 28 16.06 -12.02 2.77
N GLU A 29 16.23 -12.88 3.77
CA GLU A 29 15.47 -14.13 3.92
C GLU A 29 14.02 -13.88 4.36
N LEU A 30 13.81 -12.96 5.31
CA LEU A 30 12.48 -12.58 5.80
C LEU A 30 11.66 -11.79 4.78
N ILE A 31 12.33 -11.00 3.94
CA ILE A 31 11.76 -10.22 2.83
C ILE A 31 11.87 -11.00 1.50
N GLY A 32 12.51 -12.17 1.53
CA GLY A 32 12.82 -13.02 0.38
C GLY A 32 11.59 -13.44 -0.41
N PRO A 33 11.79 -14.02 -1.61
CA PRO A 33 10.93 -13.91 -2.80
C PRO A 33 9.62 -14.72 -2.75
N ASP A 34 8.90 -14.70 -1.63
CA ASP A 34 7.43 -14.89 -1.62
C ASP A 34 6.71 -13.69 -2.25
N GLN A 35 7.46 -12.63 -2.60
CA GLN A 35 7.17 -11.93 -3.84
C GLN A 35 7.56 -12.87 -4.98
N GLU A 36 6.66 -13.79 -5.35
CA GLU A 36 6.69 -14.36 -6.71
C GLU A 36 7.04 -13.23 -7.69
N PRO A 37 7.76 -13.49 -8.81
CA PRO A 37 7.86 -12.51 -9.88
C PRO A 37 6.42 -12.20 -10.28
N ALA A 38 5.87 -11.09 -9.76
CA ALA A 38 4.44 -10.97 -9.48
C ALA A 38 3.70 -11.41 -10.73
N ALA A 39 3.21 -12.66 -10.77
CA ALA A 39 2.69 -13.24 -11.98
C ALA A 39 1.57 -12.31 -12.39
N PRO A 40 1.74 -11.51 -13.47
CA PRO A 40 1.37 -10.09 -13.56
C PRO A 40 0.16 -9.92 -12.70
N ARG A 41 0.38 -9.53 -11.41
CA ARG A 41 -0.61 -9.68 -10.33
C ARG A 41 -1.87 -9.23 -11.00
N ARG A 42 -2.82 -10.13 -11.31
CA ARG A 42 -3.99 -9.73 -12.10
C ARG A 42 -4.62 -8.65 -11.26
N GLU A 43 -4.30 -7.40 -11.58
CA GLU A 43 -4.39 -6.31 -10.63
C GLU A 43 -5.85 -6.26 -10.32
N ARG A 44 -6.20 -6.70 -9.10
CA ARG A 44 -7.54 -7.15 -8.81
C ARG A 44 -8.38 -5.90 -8.90
N LEU A 45 -9.00 -5.72 -10.06
CA LEU A 45 -9.61 -4.47 -10.42
C LEU A 45 -10.64 -4.10 -9.35
N VAL A 46 -10.41 -2.97 -8.69
CA VAL A 46 -11.20 -2.56 -7.54
C VAL A 46 -12.38 -1.69 -7.97
N THR A 47 -13.37 -1.57 -7.09
CA THR A 47 -14.52 -0.70 -7.29
C THR A 47 -14.19 0.73 -6.89
N ALA A 48 -15.03 1.68 -7.30
CA ALA A 48 -14.93 3.07 -6.82
C ALA A 48 -15.08 3.17 -5.29
N GLU A 49 -15.83 2.26 -4.68
CA GLU A 49 -16.01 2.18 -3.22
C GLU A 49 -14.72 1.76 -2.53
N ALA A 50 -14.04 0.72 -3.02
CA ALA A 50 -12.74 0.34 -2.49
C ALA A 50 -11.69 1.45 -2.67
N VAL A 51 -11.68 2.17 -3.81
CA VAL A 51 -10.80 3.34 -3.98
C VAL A 51 -11.10 4.43 -2.94
N SER A 52 -12.39 4.71 -2.70
CA SER A 52 -12.83 5.68 -1.70
C SER A 52 -12.35 5.31 -0.30
N GLU A 53 -12.47 4.03 0.07
CA GLU A 53 -12.04 3.54 1.38
C GLU A 53 -10.51 3.53 1.54
N TRP A 54 -9.79 3.06 0.53
CA TRP A 54 -8.33 2.87 0.63
C TRP A 54 -7.57 4.19 0.57
N TRP A 55 -8.03 5.17 -0.22
CA TRP A 55 -7.38 6.49 -0.35
C TRP A 55 -8.07 7.59 0.46
N GLY A 56 -9.15 7.28 1.17
CA GLY A 56 -9.88 8.25 1.99
C GLY A 56 -10.55 9.38 1.18
N VAL A 57 -10.74 9.18 -0.13
CA VAL A 57 -11.40 10.15 -1.02
C VAL A 57 -12.89 9.87 -1.12
N GLY A 58 -13.72 10.87 -1.44
CA GLY A 58 -15.16 10.66 -1.57
C GLY A 58 -15.54 9.84 -2.82
N ARG A 59 -16.52 8.92 -2.73
CA ARG A 59 -17.02 8.15 -3.90
C ARG A 59 -17.43 9.01 -5.09
N ARG A 60 -18.07 10.17 -4.85
CA ARG A 60 -18.43 11.12 -5.91
C ARG A 60 -17.18 11.65 -6.62
N TRP A 61 -16.15 12.00 -5.85
CA TRP A 61 -14.87 12.45 -6.40
C TRP A 61 -14.22 11.37 -7.26
N VAL A 62 -14.28 10.09 -6.86
CA VAL A 62 -13.77 8.96 -7.66
C VAL A 62 -14.51 8.85 -9.01
N TYR A 63 -15.82 9.05 -9.03
CA TYR A 63 -16.58 9.06 -10.30
C TYR A 63 -16.25 10.27 -11.15
N ASP A 64 -16.17 11.46 -10.56
CA ASP A 64 -15.87 12.71 -11.25
C ASP A 64 -14.44 12.70 -11.85
N HIS A 65 -13.52 11.95 -11.24
CA HIS A 65 -12.12 11.81 -11.68
C HIS A 65 -11.82 10.43 -12.26
N ALA A 66 -12.83 9.68 -12.70
CA ALA A 66 -12.67 8.30 -13.12
C ALA A 66 -11.66 8.13 -14.26
N ASP A 67 -11.71 8.99 -15.27
CA ASP A 67 -10.78 8.93 -16.41
C ASP A 67 -9.35 9.30 -15.98
N TYR A 68 -9.21 10.29 -15.08
CA TYR A 68 -7.92 10.61 -14.47
C TYR A 68 -7.35 9.38 -13.75
N LEU A 69 -8.16 8.65 -12.96
CA LEU A 69 -7.75 7.48 -12.19
C LEU A 69 -7.55 6.18 -13.01
N GLY A 70 -7.69 6.23 -14.34
CA GLY A 70 -7.50 5.04 -15.19
C GLY A 70 -8.67 4.06 -15.17
N ALA A 71 -9.92 4.56 -15.08
CA ALA A 71 -11.09 3.70 -15.02
C ALA A 71 -11.25 2.79 -16.25
N LYS A 72 -11.23 1.48 -16.00
CA LYS A 72 -11.54 0.43 -16.98
C LYS A 72 -13.05 0.19 -17.00
N ARG A 73 -13.69 0.38 -18.15
CA ARG A 73 -15.13 0.18 -18.36
C ARG A 73 -15.41 -1.29 -18.66
N LEU A 74 -16.15 -1.96 -17.79
CA LEU A 74 -16.55 -3.35 -17.98
C LEU A 74 -18.00 -3.45 -18.47
N GLY A 75 -18.17 -4.15 -19.60
CA GLY A 75 -19.45 -4.41 -20.25
C GLY A 75 -19.79 -3.44 -21.38
N ALA A 76 -20.67 -3.87 -22.29
CA ALA A 76 -21.09 -3.10 -23.47
C ALA A 76 -22.45 -2.39 -23.30
N GLY A 77 -23.00 -2.37 -22.08
CA GLY A 77 -24.29 -1.75 -21.79
C GLY A 77 -24.21 -0.21 -21.68
N LYS A 78 -25.39 0.43 -21.63
CA LYS A 78 -25.54 1.90 -21.51
C LYS A 78 -24.85 2.50 -20.26
N ARG A 79 -24.59 1.69 -19.24
CA ARG A 79 -23.88 2.07 -18.01
C ARG A 79 -22.83 1.01 -17.67
N PRO A 80 -21.64 1.05 -18.30
CA PRO A 80 -20.59 0.09 -17.99
C PRO A 80 -20.11 0.27 -16.55
N ARG A 81 -19.75 -0.83 -15.89
CA ARG A 81 -19.25 -0.78 -14.52
C ARG A 81 -17.80 -0.29 -14.55
N LEU A 82 -17.50 0.73 -13.76
CA LEU A 82 -16.12 1.21 -13.63
C LEU A 82 -15.33 0.31 -12.70
N ARG A 83 -14.08 0.11 -13.08
CA ARG A 83 -13.07 -0.63 -12.34
C ARG A 83 -11.76 0.11 -12.38
N PHE A 84 -10.98 0.00 -11.32
CA PHE A 84 -9.75 0.73 -11.16
C PHE A 84 -8.62 -0.22 -10.88
N ASP A 85 -7.45 0.13 -11.39
CA ASP A 85 -6.22 -0.58 -11.11
C ASP A 85 -5.55 0.06 -9.88
N PRO A 86 -5.37 -0.67 -8.76
CA PRO A 86 -4.76 -0.10 -7.57
C PRO A 86 -3.36 0.47 -7.79
N THR A 87 -2.57 -0.13 -8.69
CA THR A 87 -1.22 0.35 -9.03
C THR A 87 -1.32 1.71 -9.71
N GLU A 88 -2.20 1.81 -10.71
CA GLU A 88 -2.40 3.03 -11.49
C GLU A 88 -2.97 4.19 -10.66
N VAL A 89 -3.84 3.87 -9.69
CA VAL A 89 -4.36 4.84 -8.71
C VAL A 89 -3.23 5.29 -7.78
N ALA A 90 -2.37 4.37 -7.34
CA ALA A 90 -1.24 4.70 -6.47
C ALA A 90 -0.21 5.61 -7.17
N ASP A 91 0.04 5.41 -8.47
CA ASP A 91 0.92 6.27 -9.25
C ASP A 91 0.43 7.74 -9.30
N ARG A 92 -0.88 7.96 -9.16
CA ARG A 92 -1.51 9.29 -9.28
C ARG A 92 -1.81 9.97 -7.95
N LEU A 93 -2.18 9.18 -6.94
CA LEU A 93 -2.60 9.68 -5.63
C LEU A 93 -1.56 9.41 -4.54
N GLY A 94 -0.53 8.63 -4.83
CA GLY A 94 0.35 8.03 -3.83
C GLY A 94 -0.21 6.72 -3.26
N PRO A 95 0.56 6.02 -2.41
CA PRO A 95 0.12 4.77 -1.82
C PRO A 95 -1.16 4.95 -0.98
N PRO A 96 -2.03 3.91 -0.88
CA PRO A 96 -3.25 3.98 -0.10
C PRO A 96 -2.95 4.19 1.40
N ASP A 97 -3.92 4.73 2.13
CA ASP A 97 -3.81 4.90 3.58
C ASP A 97 -3.71 3.50 4.24
N PRO A 98 -2.66 3.22 5.04
CA PRO A 98 -2.47 1.93 5.70
C PRO A 98 -3.64 1.53 6.60
N LYS A 99 -4.52 2.46 7.00
CA LYS A 99 -5.72 2.18 7.81
C LYS A 99 -6.94 1.75 6.98
N GLY A 100 -6.93 1.93 5.66
CA GLY A 100 -8.07 1.69 4.77
C GLY A 100 -8.22 0.27 4.23
N GLY A 101 -7.18 -0.58 4.33
CA GLY A 101 -7.15 -1.90 3.69
C GLY A 101 -7.80 -3.07 4.45
N SER A 102 -8.30 -2.86 5.68
CA SER A 102 -8.59 -3.98 6.60
C SER A 102 -10.04 -4.52 6.58
N ARG A 103 -10.92 -4.13 5.64
CA ARG A 103 -12.31 -4.63 5.62
C ARG A 103 -12.79 -5.02 4.23
N ALA A 104 -12.31 -6.16 3.74
CA ALA A 104 -12.99 -6.94 2.71
C ALA A 104 -12.76 -8.43 2.98
N ARG A 105 -13.62 -9.03 3.81
CA ARG A 105 -13.85 -10.48 3.87
C ARG A 105 -15.31 -10.75 3.53
#